data_AF-A0A7Y2PZK5-F1
#
_entry.id   AF-A0A7Y2PZK5-F1
#
_cell.length_a   1.000
_cell.length_b   1.000
_cell.length_c   1.000
_cell.angle_alpha   90.00
_cell.angle_beta   90.00
_cell.angle_gamma   90.00
#
_symmetry.space_group_name_H-M   'P 1'
#
loop_
_entity.id
_entity.type
_entity.pdbx_description
1 polymer ?
#
loop_
_entity_poly.entity_id
_entity_poly.type
_entity_poly.pdbx_seq_one_letter_code
_entity_poly.pdbx_strand_id
1 'polypeptide(L)' 'MASEPDADASRSERLDEIATELCALPPAEFTAARNARAAAEPERALAAAVKRLPKPSVA' A
#
# COMPACT_ATOMS: atom_id res chain seq x y z
N MET A 1 -22.91 -19.67 -0.07
CA MET A 1 -22.57 -18.33 0.45
C MET A 1 -21.47 -17.78 -0.44
N ALA A 2 -21.85 -16.95 -1.41
CA ALA A 2 -20.91 -16.26 -2.28
C ALA A 2 -21.14 -14.77 -2.04
N SER A 3 -20.21 -14.12 -1.35
CA SER A 3 -19.98 -12.67 -1.34
C SER A 3 -18.83 -12.34 -0.37
N GLU A 4 -17.59 -12.58 -0.81
CA GLU A 4 -16.42 -11.84 -0.33
C GLU A 4 -15.57 -11.17 -1.46
N PRO A 5 -16.04 -10.93 -2.71
CA PRO A 5 -15.20 -10.26 -3.71
C PRO A 5 -15.05 -8.75 -3.45
N ASP A 6 -16.07 -8.08 -2.88
CA ASP A 6 -16.03 -6.63 -2.65
C ASP A 6 -14.96 -6.21 -1.64
N ALA A 7 -14.77 -6.96 -0.56
CA ALA A 7 -13.82 -6.59 0.48
C ALA A 7 -12.35 -6.67 0.00
N ASP A 8 -12.04 -7.61 -0.90
CA ASP A 8 -10.71 -7.76 -1.47
C ASP A 8 -10.46 -6.76 -2.61
N ALA A 9 -11.48 -6.48 -3.43
CA ALA A 9 -11.43 -5.43 -4.45
C ALA A 9 -11.21 -4.06 -3.80
N SER A 10 -12.00 -3.69 -2.79
CA SER A 10 -11.81 -2.43 -2.05
C SER A 10 -10.47 -2.33 -1.34
N ARG A 11 -9.90 -3.47 -0.90
CA ARG A 11 -8.54 -3.49 -0.33
C ARG A 11 -7.49 -3.24 -1.41
N SER A 12 -7.67 -3.81 -2.59
CA SER A 12 -6.77 -3.63 -3.73
C SER A 12 -6.79 -2.19 -4.25
N GLU A 13 -7.98 -1.60 -4.39
CA GLU A 13 -8.15 -0.17 -4.74
C GLU A 13 -7.42 0.75 -3.75
N ARG A 14 -7.59 0.49 -2.44
CA ARG A 14 -6.85 1.24 -1.40
C ARG A 14 -5.35 1.04 -1.47
N LEU A 15 -4.88 -0.17 -1.79
CA LEU A 15 -3.46 -0.44 -1.94
C LEU A 15 -2.88 0.32 -3.14
N ASP A 16 -3.62 0.40 -4.25
CA ASP A 16 -3.21 1.14 -5.44
C ASP A 16 -3.15 2.65 -5.17
N GLU A 17 -4.14 3.22 -4.48
CA GLU A 17 -4.12 4.62 -4.04
C GLU A 17 -2.87 4.92 -3.20
N ILE A 18 -2.58 4.07 -2.21
CA ILE A 18 -1.39 4.18 -1.36
C ILE A 18 -0.11 4.08 -2.19
N ALA A 19 -0.06 3.14 -3.14
CA ALA A 19 1.09 2.97 -4.01
C ALA A 19 1.34 4.21 -4.88
N THR A 20 0.29 4.81 -5.45
CA THR A 20 0.39 6.05 -6.22
C THR A 20 0.92 7.21 -5.38
N GLU A 21 0.38 7.41 -4.16
CA GLU A 21 0.86 8.44 -3.24
C GLU A 21 2.34 8.24 -2.87
N LEU A 22 2.72 7.01 -2.54
CA LEU A 22 4.10 6.70 -2.15
C LEU A 22 5.06 6.85 -3.32
N CYS A 23 4.68 6.43 -4.53
CA CYS A 23 5.50 6.56 -5.73
C CYS A 23 5.68 8.01 -6.19
N ALA A 24 4.84 8.95 -5.74
CA ALA A 24 5.04 10.38 -5.98
C ALA A 24 6.15 10.98 -5.11
N LEU A 25 6.57 10.29 -4.04
CA LEU A 25 7.66 10.73 -3.17
C LEU A 25 9.03 10.41 -3.77
N PRO A 26 10.09 11.17 -3.40
CA PRO A 26 11.46 10.82 -3.76
C PRO A 26 11.83 9.40 -3.30
N PRO A 27 12.66 8.66 -4.07
CA PRO A 27 13.07 7.30 -3.71
C PRO A 27 13.72 7.18 -2.32
N ALA A 28 14.39 8.25 -1.88
CA ALA A 28 14.99 8.36 -0.55
C ALA A 28 13.93 8.36 0.57
N GLU A 29 12.77 8.97 0.32
CA GLU A 29 11.68 9.13 1.30
C GLU A 29 10.67 7.99 1.23
N PHE A 30 10.56 7.31 0.08
CA PHE A 30 9.63 6.19 -0.15
C PHE A 30 9.64 5.15 0.97
N THR A 31 10.82 4.74 1.43
CA THR A 31 10.94 3.69 2.46
C THR A 31 10.36 4.14 3.79
N ALA A 32 10.65 5.39 4.18
CA ALA A 32 10.17 5.97 5.43
C ALA A 32 8.65 6.15 5.37
N ALA A 33 8.14 6.71 4.28
CA ALA A 33 6.71 6.92 4.07
C ALA A 33 5.93 5.60 4.02
N ARG A 34 6.43 4.59 3.30
CA ARG A 34 5.83 3.25 3.25
C ARG A 34 5.73 2.62 4.64
N ASN A 35 6.81 2.71 5.42
CA ASN A 35 6.84 2.14 6.77
C ASN A 35 5.91 2.92 7.73
N ALA A 36 5.84 4.24 7.61
CA ALA A 36 4.94 5.08 8.39
C ALA A 36 3.46 4.77 8.07
N ARG A 37 3.11 4.67 6.78
CA ARG A 37 1.76 4.31 6.32
C ARG A 37 1.36 2.93 6.83
N ALA A 38 2.25 1.95 6.72
CA ALA A 38 2.00 0.60 7.23
C ALA A 38 1.91 0.53 8.77
N ALA A 39 2.48 1.48 9.51
CA ALA A 39 2.34 1.56 10.96
C ALA A 39 1.05 2.26 11.40
N ALA A 40 0.57 3.22 10.61
CA ALA A 40 -0.68 3.93 10.83
C ALA A 40 -1.92 3.13 10.38
N GLU A 41 -1.75 2.12 9.53
CA GLU A 41 -2.83 1.31 8.98
C GLU A 41 -3.39 0.32 10.01
N PRO A 42 -4.69 0.41 10.40
CA PRO A 42 -5.32 -0.52 11.34
C PRO A 42 -5.48 -1.93 10.77
N GLU A 43 -5.67 -2.06 9.46
CA GLU A 43 -5.93 -3.35 8.83
C GLU A 43 -4.62 -4.12 8.60
N ARG A 44 -4.43 -5.22 9.34
CA ARG A 44 -3.19 -6.02 9.30
C ARG A 44 -2.84 -6.51 7.89
N ALA A 45 -3.85 -6.92 7.12
CA ALA A 45 -3.66 -7.41 5.75
C ALA A 45 -3.19 -6.29 4.81
N LEU A 46 -3.78 -5.09 4.93
CA LEU A 46 -3.39 -3.93 4.12
C LEU A 46 -2.01 -3.40 4.54
N ALA A 47 -1.72 -3.31 5.84
CA ALA A 47 -0.41 -2.92 6.35
C ALA A 47 0.71 -3.85 5.84
N ALA A 48 0.45 -5.15 5.78
CA ALA A 48 1.37 -6.13 5.21
C ALA A 48 1.55 -5.93 3.71
N ALA A 49 0.47 -5.67 2.97
CA ALA A 49 0.53 -5.40 1.54
C ALA A 49 1.34 -4.11 1.23
N VAL A 50 1.10 -3.03 1.98
CA VAL A 50 1.86 -1.77 1.87
C VAL A 50 3.35 -1.99 2.10
N LYS A 51 3.75 -2.79 3.09
CA LYS A 51 5.17 -3.13 3.33
C LYS A 51 5.82 -3.90 2.19
N ARG A 52 5.03 -4.64 1.41
CA ARG A 52 5.50 -5.43 0.26
C ARG A 52 5.57 -4.62 -1.03
N LEU A 53 5.06 -3.37 -1.04
CA LEU A 53 5.20 -2.49 -2.20
C LEU A 53 6.67 -2.33 -2.59
N PRO A 54 7.02 -2.62 -3.86
CA PRO A 54 8.38 -2.44 -4.35
C PRO A 54 8.71 -0.95 -4.40
N LYS A 55 9.98 -0.61 -4.20
CA LYS A 55 10.45 0.76 -4.47
C LYS A 55 10.24 1.04 -5.97
N PRO A 56 9.79 2.24 -6.36
CA PRO A 56 9.81 2.63 -7.76
C PRO A 56 11.27 2.57 -8.23
N SER A 57 11.56 1.60 -9.11
CA SER A 57 12.83 1.54 -9.80
C SER A 57 12.84 2.70 -10.77
N VAL A 58 13.57 3.76 -10.44
CA VAL A 58 13.86 4.82 -11.40
C VAL A 58 14.72 4.17 -12.49
N ALA A 59 14.14 3.96 -13.67
CA ALA A 59 14.86 3.53 -14.87
C ALA A 59 15.71 4.67 -15.41
#